data_AF-A0A1X7R808-F1
#
_entry.id   AF-A0A1X7R808-F1
#
_cell.length_a   1.000
_cell.length_b   1.000
_cell.length_c   1.000
_cell.angle_alpha   90.00
_cell.angle_beta   90.00
_cell.angle_gamma   90.00
#
_symmetry.space_group_name_H-M   'P 1'
#
loop_
_entity.id
_entity.type
_entity.pdbx_description
1 polymer ?
#
loop_
_entity_poly.entity_id
_entity_poly.type
_entity_poly.pdbx_seq_one_letter_code
_entity_poly.pdbx_strand_id
1 'polypeptide(L)'
;MGINEVVDDLTKKDGKTLVFVLGQDARDKIEAGLTSCDNNLSTIEKSRHDIKVLFLNKLQYLFMFLMKLEAEKTCIYDNIVLYGLDSLVLDKDNVEIIRLLNLILSTLYKVYRLHNLNDIITEWYDNTKDTTTLDRMVDYWKFLLC
;
A
#
# COMPACT_ATOMS: atom_id res chain seq x y z
N MET A 1 -12.08 -7.42 4.52
CA MET A 1 -11.99 -7.49 3.04
C MET A 1 -10.82 -8.38 2.66
N GLY A 2 -10.96 -9.25 1.66
CA GLY A 2 -9.88 -10.10 1.17
C GLY A 2 -9.03 -9.35 0.13
N ILE A 3 -7.74 -9.66 0.00
CA ILE A 3 -6.88 -9.00 -1.01
C ILE A 3 -7.37 -9.21 -2.45
N ASN A 4 -8.13 -10.26 -2.73
CA ASN A 4 -8.77 -10.45 -4.03
C ASN A 4 -9.81 -9.36 -4.33
N GLU A 5 -10.55 -8.87 -3.32
CA GLU A 5 -11.44 -7.72 -3.49
C GLU A 5 -10.63 -6.44 -3.70
N VAL A 6 -9.50 -6.28 -2.98
CA VAL A 6 -8.60 -5.14 -3.16
C VAL A 6 -8.03 -5.14 -4.58
N VAL A 7 -7.50 -6.27 -5.06
CA VAL A 7 -6.96 -6.39 -6.43
C VAL A 7 -8.06 -6.27 -7.48
N ASP A 8 -9.27 -6.80 -7.25
CA ASP A 8 -10.41 -6.63 -8.15
C ASP A 8 -10.92 -5.19 -8.18
N ASP A 9 -10.89 -4.47 -7.06
CA ASP A 9 -11.24 -3.05 -7.02
C ASP A 9 -10.13 -2.17 -7.61
N LEU A 10 -8.87 -2.60 -7.54
CA LEU A 10 -7.74 -1.96 -8.19
C LEU A 10 -7.71 -2.20 -9.71
N THR A 11 -8.12 -3.39 -10.18
CA THR A 11 -8.24 -3.68 -11.63
C THR A 11 -9.44 -2.98 -12.28
N LYS A 12 -10.43 -2.57 -11.49
CA LYS A 12 -11.54 -1.70 -11.94
C LYS A 12 -11.15 -0.23 -12.04
N LYS A 13 -10.07 0.21 -11.37
CA LYS A 13 -9.59 1.59 -11.49
C LYS A 13 -8.75 1.75 -12.75
N ASP A 14 -9.06 2.78 -13.53
CA ASP A 14 -8.23 3.17 -14.66
C ASP A 14 -6.97 3.88 -14.15
N GLY A 15 -5.80 3.47 -14.66
CA GLY A 15 -4.50 4.06 -14.34
C GLY A 15 -3.46 3.08 -13.80
N LYS A 16 -2.21 3.51 -13.78
CA LYS A 16 -1.09 2.70 -13.31
C LYS A 16 -1.02 2.70 -11.79
N THR A 17 -1.07 1.53 -11.18
CA THR A 17 -1.15 1.36 -9.73
C THR A 17 0.11 0.69 -9.21
N LEU A 18 0.69 1.26 -8.16
CA LEU A 18 1.80 0.68 -7.41
C LEU A 18 1.29 0.10 -6.09
N VAL A 19 1.42 -1.22 -5.91
CA VAL A 19 1.00 -1.94 -4.71
C VAL A 19 2.23 -2.34 -3.90
N PHE A 20 2.31 -1.86 -2.67
CA PHE A 20 3.28 -2.33 -1.68
C PHE A 20 2.65 -3.38 -0.80
N VAL A 21 3.26 -4.56 -0.77
CA VAL A 21 2.89 -5.67 0.09
C VAL A 21 3.91 -5.74 1.19
N LEU A 22 3.46 -5.55 2.42
CA LEU A 22 4.31 -5.34 3.58
C LEU A 22 4.23 -6.53 4.52
N GLY A 23 5.39 -7.11 4.84
CA GLY A 23 5.49 -8.26 5.74
C GLY A 23 5.37 -9.62 5.04
N GLN A 24 5.90 -10.64 5.70
CA GLN A 24 5.92 -12.01 5.17
C GLN A 24 4.52 -12.61 5.13
N ASP A 25 3.70 -12.38 6.17
CA ASP A 25 2.34 -12.91 6.24
C ASP A 25 1.44 -12.38 5.10
N ALA A 26 1.55 -11.07 4.82
CA ALA A 26 0.84 -10.43 3.71
C ALA A 26 1.29 -10.98 2.35
N ARG A 27 2.59 -11.24 2.21
CA ARG A 27 3.15 -11.84 1.00
C ARG A 27 2.64 -13.27 0.79
N ASP A 28 2.72 -14.11 1.81
CA ASP A 28 2.32 -15.52 1.70
C ASP A 28 0.82 -15.64 1.34
N LYS A 29 -0.02 -14.75 1.88
CA LYS A 29 -1.44 -14.65 1.54
C LYS A 29 -1.68 -14.25 0.07
N ILE A 30 -0.88 -13.34 -0.47
CA ILE A 30 -0.96 -12.95 -1.88
C ILE A 30 -0.47 -14.06 -2.79
N GLU A 31 0.67 -14.69 -2.47
CA GLU A 31 1.22 -15.79 -3.26
C GLU A 31 0.26 -17.00 -3.28
N ALA A 32 -0.41 -17.29 -2.16
CA ALA A 32 -1.46 -18.30 -2.08
C ALA A 32 -2.72 -17.93 -2.89
N GLY A 33 -3.09 -16.65 -2.93
CA GLY A 33 -4.20 -16.15 -3.75
C GLY A 33 -3.91 -16.21 -5.24
N LEU A 34 -2.69 -15.84 -5.65
CA LEU A 34 -2.25 -15.83 -7.06
C LEU A 34 -2.15 -17.24 -7.66
N THR A 35 -1.80 -18.24 -6.85
CA THR A 35 -1.77 -19.65 -7.28
C THR A 35 -3.17 -20.26 -7.44
N SER A 36 -4.20 -19.58 -6.94
CA SER A 36 -5.58 -20.09 -6.89
C SER A 36 -6.55 -19.43 -7.87
N CYS A 37 -6.15 -18.41 -8.64
CA CYS A 37 -7.06 -17.65 -9.51
C CYS A 37 -6.88 -17.92 -11.02
N ASP A 38 -8.00 -18.35 -11.62
CA ASP A 38 -8.23 -18.82 -12.98
C ASP A 38 -8.74 -17.73 -13.97
N ASN A 39 -8.24 -17.78 -15.21
CA ASN A 39 -8.95 -17.74 -16.51
C ASN A 39 -9.52 -16.48 -17.20
N ASN A 40 -9.35 -15.24 -16.74
CA ASN A 40 -9.72 -14.06 -17.56
C ASN A 40 -8.51 -13.34 -18.18
N LEU A 41 -8.30 -13.55 -19.49
CA LEU A 41 -7.15 -13.04 -20.26
C LEU A 41 -7.00 -11.51 -20.20
N SER A 42 -8.12 -10.77 -20.23
CA SER A 42 -8.15 -9.31 -20.17
C SER A 42 -7.80 -8.74 -18.79
N THR A 43 -8.19 -9.43 -17.71
CA THR A 43 -7.79 -9.10 -16.34
C THR A 43 -6.31 -9.37 -16.11
N ILE A 44 -5.78 -10.43 -16.72
CA ILE A 44 -4.35 -10.78 -16.68
C ILE A 44 -3.52 -9.75 -17.45
N GLU A 45 -3.97 -9.25 -18.60
CA GLU A 45 -3.26 -8.23 -19.38
C GLU A 45 -3.22 -6.85 -18.69
N LYS A 46 -4.35 -6.40 -18.13
CA LYS A 46 -4.40 -5.17 -17.29
C LYS A 46 -3.55 -5.31 -16.02
N SER A 47 -3.64 -6.45 -15.34
CA SER A 47 -2.80 -6.76 -14.17
C SER A 47 -1.31 -6.72 -14.52
N ARG A 48 -0.91 -7.15 -15.72
CA ARG A 48 0.51 -7.20 -16.14
C ARG A 48 1.11 -5.86 -16.54
N HIS A 49 0.31 -4.93 -17.08
CA HIS A 49 0.83 -3.65 -17.60
C HIS A 49 0.58 -2.46 -16.68
N ASP A 50 -0.53 -2.48 -15.94
CA ASP A 50 -0.96 -1.31 -15.18
C ASP A 50 -0.73 -1.49 -13.67
N ILE A 51 -0.63 -2.72 -13.16
CA ILE A 51 -0.44 -2.98 -11.74
C ILE A 51 0.97 -3.50 -11.48
N LYS A 52 1.75 -2.76 -10.68
CA LYS A 52 3.06 -3.21 -10.21
C LYS A 52 3.00 -3.55 -8.73
N VAL A 53 3.35 -4.79 -8.39
CA VAL A 53 3.40 -5.26 -7.00
C VAL A 53 4.85 -5.31 -6.51
N LEU A 54 5.10 -4.76 -5.32
CA LEU A 54 6.39 -4.78 -4.64
C LEU A 54 6.25 -5.42 -3.26
N PHE A 55 6.97 -6.51 -3.03
CA PHE A 55 7.02 -7.19 -1.74
C PHE A 55 8.16 -6.63 -0.89
N LEU A 56 7.83 -6.11 0.29
CA LEU A 56 8.79 -5.51 1.21
C LEU A 56 8.61 -6.08 2.63
N ASN A 57 9.63 -6.76 3.12
CA ASN A 57 9.59 -7.37 4.46
C ASN A 57 10.04 -6.41 5.58
N LYS A 58 10.47 -5.19 5.25
CA LYS A 58 10.96 -4.21 6.21
C LYS A 58 10.44 -2.82 5.89
N LEU A 59 10.00 -2.11 6.92
CA LEU A 59 9.50 -0.74 6.81
C LEU A 59 10.57 0.25 6.29
N GLN A 60 11.84 -0.01 6.60
CA GLN A 60 12.97 0.77 6.06
C GLN A 60 13.00 0.79 4.53
N TYR A 61 12.67 -0.34 3.89
CA TYR A 61 12.64 -0.40 2.42
C TYR A 61 11.45 0.35 1.84
N LEU A 62 10.31 0.34 2.52
CA LEU A 62 9.17 1.18 2.14
C LEU A 62 9.56 2.65 2.18
N PHE A 63 10.14 3.11 3.30
CA PHE A 63 10.59 4.48 3.44
C PHE A 63 11.61 4.89 2.35
N MET A 64 12.62 4.05 2.10
CA MET A 64 13.59 4.31 1.04
C MET A 64 12.94 4.40 -0.34
N PHE A 65 11.93 3.57 -0.62
CA PHE A 65 11.23 3.61 -1.89
C PHE A 65 10.37 4.86 -2.04
N LEU A 66 9.67 5.29 -0.97
CA LEU A 66 8.92 6.55 -0.97
C LEU A 66 9.84 7.75 -1.17
N MET A 67 11.01 7.77 -0.51
CA MET A 67 12.03 8.81 -0.73
C MET A 67 12.55 8.81 -2.18
N LYS A 68 12.71 7.62 -2.78
CA LYS A 68 13.08 7.51 -4.18
C LYS A 68 12.01 8.11 -5.08
N LEU A 69 10.73 7.80 -4.85
CA LEU A 69 9.61 8.38 -5.60
C LEU A 69 9.55 9.90 -5.41
N GLU A 70 9.80 10.40 -4.22
CA GLU A 70 9.85 11.84 -3.94
C GLU A 70 10.97 12.54 -4.74
N ALA A 71 12.12 11.90 -4.90
CA ALA A 71 13.25 12.46 -5.65
C ALA A 71 13.08 12.35 -7.17
N GLU A 72 12.21 11.46 -7.66
CA GLU A 72 11.92 11.33 -9.09
C GLU A 72 11.15 12.55 -9.60
N LYS A 73 11.48 13.01 -10.81
CA LYS A 73 10.80 14.17 -11.43
C LYS A 73 9.44 13.83 -12.01
N THR A 74 9.21 12.56 -12.34
CA THR A 74 7.99 12.08 -12.97
C THR A 74 7.64 10.72 -12.38
N CYS A 75 6.49 10.61 -11.72
CA CYS A 75 5.93 9.33 -11.31
C CYS A 75 5.10 8.76 -12.46
N ILE A 76 5.29 7.46 -12.75
CA ILE A 76 4.52 6.73 -13.77
C ILE A 76 3.24 6.11 -13.21
N TYR A 77 3.01 6.23 -11.90
CA TYR A 77 1.85 5.63 -11.23
C TYR A 77 0.89 6.73 -10.84
N ASP A 78 -0.40 6.45 -11.03
CA ASP A 78 -1.53 7.29 -10.69
C ASP A 78 -2.07 6.95 -9.29
N ASN A 79 -1.91 5.70 -8.85
CA ASN A 79 -2.42 5.22 -7.56
C ASN A 79 -1.34 4.49 -6.77
N ILE A 80 -1.37 4.63 -5.44
CA ILE A 80 -0.52 3.86 -4.53
C ILE A 80 -1.40 3.07 -3.56
N VAL A 81 -1.01 1.82 -3.30
CA VAL A 81 -1.68 0.93 -2.35
C VAL A 81 -0.66 0.43 -1.34
N LEU A 82 -0.98 0.56 -0.05
CA LEU A 82 -0.23 0.00 1.06
C LEU A 82 -1.03 -1.17 1.65
N TYR A 83 -0.56 -2.39 1.45
CA TYR A 83 -1.17 -3.59 2.02
C TYR A 83 -0.29 -4.18 3.12
N GLY A 84 -0.86 -4.44 4.29
CA GLY A 84 -0.19 -5.18 5.35
C GLY A 84 0.74 -4.36 6.24
N LEU A 85 0.59 -3.04 6.29
CA LEU A 85 1.42 -2.17 7.12
C LEU A 85 1.29 -2.50 8.63
N ASP A 86 0.11 -2.95 9.04
CA ASP A 86 -0.20 -3.48 10.37
C ASP A 86 0.72 -4.65 10.78
N SER A 87 1.07 -5.54 9.85
CA SER A 87 1.96 -6.69 10.11
C SER A 87 3.38 -6.27 10.53
N LEU A 88 3.85 -5.09 10.11
CA LEU A 88 5.20 -4.61 10.41
C LEU A 88 5.27 -3.71 11.64
N VAL A 89 4.11 -3.24 12.13
CA VAL A 89 4.05 -2.15 13.09
C VAL A 89 3.38 -2.56 14.40
N LEU A 90 2.39 -3.46 14.39
CA LEU A 90 1.56 -3.75 15.58
C LEU A 90 2.29 -4.41 16.76
N ASP A 91 3.45 -5.03 16.56
CA ASP A 91 4.20 -5.70 17.64
C ASP A 91 5.22 -4.76 18.34
N LYS A 92 5.18 -3.46 18.07
CA LYS A 92 6.13 -2.46 18.60
C LYS A 92 5.51 -1.65 19.74
N ASP A 93 6.37 -0.98 20.53
CA ASP A 93 5.90 -0.02 21.53
C ASP A 93 5.14 1.14 20.87
N ASN A 94 4.06 1.61 21.53
CA ASN A 94 3.16 2.65 21.01
C ASN A 94 3.89 3.91 20.51
N VAL A 95 4.95 4.36 21.20
CA VAL A 95 5.70 5.57 20.79
C VAL A 95 6.49 5.31 19.50
N GLU A 96 7.09 4.14 19.35
CA GLU A 96 7.82 3.77 18.14
C GLU A 96 6.88 3.59 16.96
N ILE A 97 5.71 2.98 17.18
CA ILE A 97 4.63 2.85 16.20
C ILE A 97 4.25 4.21 15.65
N ILE A 98 3.88 5.15 16.53
CA ILE A 98 3.42 6.48 16.15
C ILE A 98 4.51 7.22 15.38
N ARG A 99 5.76 7.14 15.84
CA ARG A 99 6.89 7.80 15.16
C ARG A 99 7.09 7.25 13.75
N LEU A 100 7.07 5.93 13.60
CA LEU A 100 7.30 5.27 12.31
C LEU A 100 6.15 5.51 11.33
N LEU A 101 4.90 5.42 11.79
CA LEU A 101 3.74 5.70 10.96
C LEU A 101 3.69 7.15 10.51
N ASN A 102 3.95 8.10 11.41
CA ASN A 102 4.02 9.50 11.02
C ASN A 102 5.09 9.75 9.96
N LEU A 103 6.26 9.11 10.10
CA LEU A 103 7.30 9.20 9.09
C LEU A 103 6.83 8.66 7.73
N ILE A 104 6.26 7.45 7.69
CA ILE A 104 5.80 6.83 6.45
C ILE A 104 4.66 7.62 5.81
N LEU A 105 3.63 7.97 6.58
CA LEU A 105 2.45 8.68 6.09
C LEU A 105 2.84 10.09 5.62
N SER A 106 3.67 10.81 6.38
CA SER A 106 4.11 12.15 5.94
C SER A 106 4.84 12.12 4.60
N THR A 107 5.74 11.15 4.38
CA THR A 107 6.43 10.99 3.09
C THR A 107 5.48 10.54 2.00
N LEU A 108 4.58 9.61 2.29
CA LEU A 108 3.60 9.10 1.34
C LEU A 108 2.68 10.21 0.80
N TYR A 109 2.09 11.02 1.70
CA TYR A 109 1.21 12.12 1.26
C TYR A 109 1.98 13.28 0.62
N LYS A 110 3.26 13.44 0.95
CA LYS A 110 4.13 14.35 0.20
C LYS A 110 4.33 13.88 -1.24
N VAL A 111 4.58 12.59 -1.45
CA VAL A 111 4.67 11.97 -2.78
C VAL A 111 3.34 12.12 -3.53
N TYR A 112 2.20 11.90 -2.85
CA TYR A 112 0.87 12.10 -3.41
C TYR A 112 0.66 13.49 -3.99
N ARG A 113 0.99 14.53 -3.22
CA ARG A 113 0.89 15.92 -3.69
C ARG A 113 1.90 16.26 -4.77
N LEU A 114 3.15 15.81 -4.62
CA LEU A 114 4.22 16.12 -5.55
C LEU A 114 3.91 15.60 -6.96
N HIS A 115 3.35 14.39 -7.03
CA HIS A 115 3.08 13.70 -8.30
C HIS A 115 1.63 13.76 -8.75
N ASN A 116 0.75 14.46 -8.01
CA ASN A 116 -0.69 14.53 -8.27
C ASN A 116 -1.32 13.14 -8.45
N LEU A 117 -1.02 12.23 -7.52
CA LEU A 117 -1.64 10.92 -7.52
C LEU A 117 -3.16 11.06 -7.36
N ASN A 118 -3.91 10.12 -7.95
CA ASN A 118 -5.36 10.08 -7.88
C ASN A 118 -5.84 9.53 -6.54
N ASP A 119 -5.15 8.54 -5.97
CA ASP A 119 -5.55 7.92 -4.71
C ASP A 119 -4.41 7.23 -3.94
N ILE A 120 -4.58 7.17 -2.61
CA ILE A 120 -3.80 6.33 -1.69
C ILE A 120 -4.76 5.41 -0.96
N ILE A 121 -4.59 4.11 -1.17
CA ILE A 121 -5.38 3.08 -0.51
C ILE A 121 -4.50 2.40 0.55
N THR A 122 -5.02 2.29 1.77
CA THR A 122 -4.35 1.57 2.87
C THR A 122 -5.25 0.44 3.32
N GLU A 123 -4.75 -0.78 3.23
CA GLU A 123 -5.49 -2.00 3.57
C GLU A 123 -4.68 -2.82 4.56
N TRP A 124 -5.33 -3.27 5.62
CA TRP A 124 -4.69 -4.04 6.69
C TRP A 124 -4.68 -5.52 6.35
N TYR A 125 -3.62 -6.21 6.74
CA TYR A 125 -3.50 -7.65 6.56
C TYR A 125 -4.44 -8.41 7.51
N ASP A 126 -4.40 -8.04 8.79
CA ASP A 126 -5.11 -8.69 9.88
C ASP A 126 -6.24 -7.81 10.43
N ASN A 127 -7.46 -8.05 9.93
CA ASN A 127 -8.66 -7.37 10.40
C ASN A 127 -9.08 -7.76 11.84
N THR A 128 -8.37 -8.68 12.49
CA THR A 128 -8.67 -9.12 13.86
C THR A 128 -7.89 -8.34 14.93
N LYS A 129 -6.82 -7.64 14.54
CA LYS A 129 -6.06 -6.78 15.45
C LYS A 129 -6.72 -5.39 15.56
N ASP A 130 -6.53 -4.75 16.71
CA ASP A 130 -7.01 -3.37 16.92
C ASP A 130 -6.20 -2.39 16.07
N THR A 131 -6.76 -2.01 14.91
CA THR A 131 -6.18 -1.02 13.99
C THR A 131 -6.64 0.41 14.29
N THR A 132 -7.44 0.64 15.33
CA THR A 132 -8.09 1.94 15.57
C THR A 132 -7.10 3.11 15.63
N THR A 133 -5.92 2.88 16.20
CA THR A 133 -4.85 3.90 16.25
C THR A 133 -4.26 4.15 14.86
N LEU A 134 -4.07 3.11 14.06
CA LEU A 134 -3.57 3.21 12.68
C LEU A 134 -4.55 3.98 11.81
N ASP A 135 -5.84 3.61 11.88
CA ASP A 135 -6.93 4.24 11.14
C ASP A 135 -7.00 5.74 11.43
N ARG A 136 -6.99 6.11 12.72
CA ARG A 136 -6.96 7.53 13.14
C ARG A 136 -5.76 8.29 12.59
N MET A 137 -4.59 7.66 12.52
CA MET A 137 -3.40 8.31 11.97
C MET A 137 -3.50 8.49 10.46
N VAL A 138 -4.01 7.49 9.74
CA VAL A 138 -4.27 7.59 8.30
C VAL A 138 -5.27 8.70 8.03
N ASP A 139 -6.39 8.73 8.75
CA ASP A 139 -7.43 9.75 8.61
C ASP A 139 -6.93 11.16 8.93
N TYR A 140 -6.09 11.30 9.97
CA TYR A 140 -5.45 12.57 10.30
C TYR A 140 -4.61 13.11 9.13
N TRP A 141 -3.79 12.26 8.50
CA TRP A 141 -2.97 12.68 7.37
C TRP A 141 -3.79 12.91 6.09
N LYS A 142 -4.85 12.12 5.86
CA LYS A 142 -5.83 12.39 4.79
C LYS A 142 -6.44 13.77 4.96
N PHE A 143 -6.92 14.12 6.16
CA PHE A 143 -7.54 15.41 6.44
C PHE A 143 -6.58 16.60 6.27
N LEU A 144 -5.30 16.44 6.60
CA LEU A 144 -4.34 17.54 6.49
C LEU A 144 -3.88 17.81 5.05
N LEU A 145 -3.84 16.78 4.20
CA LEU A 145 -3.17 16.84 2.91
C LEU A 145 -4.06 16.56 1.69
N CYS A 146 -5.29 16.09 1.88
CA CYS A 146 -6.35 16.12 0.87
C CYS A 146 -7.33 17.26 1.15
#